data_AF-A0A843LHM6-F1
#
_entry.id   AF-A0A843LHM6-F1
#
_cell.length_a   1.000
_cell.length_b   1.000
_cell.length_c   1.000
_cell.angle_alpha   90.00
_cell.angle_beta   90.00
_cell.angle_gamma   90.00
#
_symmetry.space_group_name_H-M   'P 1'
#
loop_
_entity.id
_entity.type
_entity.pdbx_description
1 polymer ?
#
loop_
_entity_poly.entity_id
_entity_poly.type
_entity_poly.pdbx_seq_one_letter_code
_entity_poly.pdbx_strand_id
1 'polypeptide(L)' 'MTEIILFTKPDCKKCEYVKSHLPEGVHPRMVNTTEAEGLAEAAYYELLNRNLPILVVDDEVYEGSIVILNKLKELA' A
#
# COMPACT_ATOMS: atom_id res chain seq x y z
N MET A 1 16.87 4.37 -4.29
CA MET A 1 15.59 4.64 -4.96
C MET A 1 14.55 4.24 -3.97
N THR A 2 13.66 5.15 -3.56
CA THR A 2 12.63 4.86 -2.55
C THR A 2 11.63 3.89 -3.14
N GLU A 3 11.57 2.68 -2.60
CA GLU A 3 10.59 1.68 -2.99
C GLU A 3 9.29 1.94 -2.23
N ILE A 4 8.25 2.36 -2.96
CA ILE A 4 6.93 2.66 -2.41
C ILE A 4 5.97 1.61 -2.96
N ILE A 5 5.49 0.72 -2.09
CA ILE A 5 4.60 -0.38 -2.46
C ILE A 5 3.28 -0.23 -1.71
N LEU A 6 2.17 -0.21 -2.43
CA LEU A 6 0.83 -0.16 -1.85
C LEU A 6 0.14 -1.51 -2.05
N PHE A 7 0.04 -2.27 -0.97
CA PHE A 7 -0.73 -3.50 -0.94
C PHE A 7 -2.22 -3.20 -0.85
N THR A 8 -2.96 -3.78 -1.80
CA THR A 8 -4.39 -3.61 -1.93
C THR A 8 -5.07 -4.95 -2.18
N LYS A 9 -6.40 -4.95 -2.13
CA LYS A 9 -7.24 -6.07 -2.58
C LYS A 9 -8.47 -5.55 -3.33
N PRO A 10 -9.04 -6.32 -4.27
CA PRO A 10 -10.37 -6.07 -4.79
C PRO A 10 -11.40 -6.01 -3.65
N ASP A 11 -12.48 -5.25 -3.86
CA ASP A 11 -13.55 -5.06 -2.88
C ASP A 11 -13.14 -4.38 -1.55
N CYS A 12 -12.14 -3.49 -1.59
CA CYS A 12 -11.66 -2.75 -0.43
C CYS A 12 -11.94 -1.25 -0.53
N LYS A 13 -13.01 -0.78 0.15
CA LYS A 13 -13.40 0.65 0.18
C LYS A 13 -12.26 1.58 0.62
N LYS A 14 -11.46 1.17 1.60
CA LYS A 14 -10.32 1.95 2.09
C LYS A 14 -9.18 2.03 1.07
N CYS A 15 -8.97 0.96 0.30
CA CYS A 15 -7.94 0.90 -0.73
C CYS A 15 -8.29 1.83 -1.89
N GLU A 16 -9.56 1.80 -2.32
CA GLU A 16 -10.07 2.74 -3.34
C GLU A 16 -9.98 4.19 -2.87
N TYR A 17 -10.29 4.45 -1.59
CA TYR A 17 -10.13 5.80 -1.02
C TYR A 17 -8.69 6.32 -1.11
N VAL A 18 -7.70 5.48 -0.78
CA VAL A 18 -6.28 5.83 -0.89
C VAL A 18 -5.89 6.08 -2.36
N LYS A 19 -6.30 5.20 -3.28
CA LYS A 19 -6.02 5.35 -4.72
C LYS A 19 -6.58 6.67 -5.30
N SER A 20 -7.79 7.06 -4.89
CA SER A 20 -8.39 8.32 -5.36
C SER A 20 -7.80 9.58 -4.73
N HIS A 21 -7.07 9.47 -3.62
CA HIS A 21 -6.44 10.60 -2.92
C HIS A 21 -4.91 10.54 -2.96
N LEU A 22 -4.34 9.81 -3.92
CA LEU A 22 -2.90 9.80 -4.13
C LEU A 22 -2.42 11.23 -4.49
N PRO A 23 -1.37 11.74 -3.82
CA PRO A 23 -0.81 13.04 -4.15
C PRO A 23 -0.13 13.00 -5.52
N GLU A 24 -0.13 14.15 -6.21
CA GLU A 24 0.54 14.29 -7.50
C GLU A 24 2.06 14.14 -7.33
N GLY A 25 2.70 13.37 -8.20
CA GLY A 25 4.15 13.13 -8.16
C GLY A 25 4.57 11.83 -7.45
N VAL A 26 3.67 11.18 -6.70
CA VAL A 26 3.95 9.90 -6.04
C VAL A 26 3.22 8.75 -6.74
N HIS A 27 3.99 7.82 -7.28
CA HIS A 27 3.48 6.65 -7.98
C HIS A 27 3.85 5.37 -7.23
N PRO A 28 3.09 4.98 -6.19
CA PRO A 28 3.35 3.74 -5.48
C PRO A 28 3.07 2.54 -6.40
N ARG A 29 3.89 1.50 -6.31
CA ARG A 29 3.64 0.22 -6.98
C ARG A 29 2.45 -0.44 -6.31
N MET A 30 1.35 -0.59 -7.04
CA MET A 30 0.15 -1.24 -6.53
C MET A 30 0.29 -2.75 -6.62
N VAL A 31 0.11 -3.44 -5.49
CA VAL A 31 0.25 -4.88 -5.40
C VAL A 31 -1.06 -5.47 -4.92
N ASN A 32 -1.62 -6.38 -5.70
CA ASN A 32 -2.88 -7.04 -5.38
C ASN A 32 -2.61 -8.34 -4.62
N THR A 33 -2.94 -8.32 -3.33
CA THR A 33 -2.78 -9.48 -2.42
C THR A 33 -3.72 -10.64 -2.73
N THR A 34 -4.69 -10.48 -3.65
CA THR A 34 -5.54 -11.59 -4.13
C THR A 34 -4.87 -12.41 -5.22
N GLU A 35 -3.85 -11.87 -5.89
CA GLU A 35 -3.08 -12.60 -6.91
C GLU A 35 -1.89 -13.31 -6.27
N ALA A 36 -1.47 -14.44 -6.85
CA ALA A 36 -0.42 -15.27 -6.27
C ALA A 36 0.89 -14.50 -6.06
N GLU A 37 1.26 -13.63 -7.02
CA GLU A 37 2.45 -12.79 -6.94
C GLU A 37 2.34 -11.74 -5.83
N GLY A 38 1.21 -11.03 -5.73
CA GLY A 38 1.03 -10.03 -4.69
C GLY A 38 0.85 -10.63 -3.30
N LEU A 39 0.31 -11.85 -3.20
CA LEU A 39 0.25 -12.61 -1.96
C LEU A 39 1.64 -13.07 -1.51
N ALA A 40 2.48 -13.55 -2.45
CA ALA A 40 3.86 -13.93 -2.15
C ALA A 40 4.67 -12.74 -1.65
N GLU A 41 4.49 -11.57 -2.24
CA GLU A 41 5.16 -10.36 -1.81
C GLU A 41 4.63 -9.86 -0.45
N ALA A 42 3.31 -9.89 -0.23
CA ALA A 42 2.75 -9.60 1.09
C ALA A 42 3.25 -10.58 2.17
N ALA A 43 3.53 -11.84 1.82
CA ALA A 43 4.14 -12.81 2.71
C ALA A 43 5.60 -12.46 3.04
N TYR A 44 6.37 -12.00 2.05
CA TYR A 44 7.74 -11.53 2.25
C TYR A 44 7.83 -10.41 3.28
N TYR A 45 6.88 -9.47 3.25
CA TYR A 45 6.76 -8.37 4.22
C TYR A 45 5.96 -8.72 5.49
N GLU A 46 5.63 -10.00 5.73
CA GLU A 46 4.86 -10.46 6.90
C GLU A 46 3.46 -9.80 7.06
N LEU A 47 2.80 -9.46 5.94
CA LEU A 47 1.53 -8.73 5.89
C LEU A 47 0.28 -9.61 5.76
N LEU A 48 0.42 -10.94 5.68
CA LEU A 48 -0.67 -11.88 5.36
C LEU A 48 -1.90 -11.78 6.29
N ASN A 49 -1.69 -11.41 7.56
CA ASN A 49 -2.76 -11.31 8.56
C ASN A 49 -3.13 -9.85 8.92
N ARG A 50 -2.63 -8.88 8.14
CA ARG A 50 -2.84 -7.45 8.42
C ARG A 50 -4.02 -6.87 7.66
N ASN A 51 -4.50 -5.70 8.11
CA ASN A 51 -5.67 -5.06 7.54
C ASN A 51 -5.28 -4.13 6.38
N LEU A 52 -5.71 -4.49 5.17
CA LEU A 52 -5.52 -3.66 3.97
C LEU A 52 -6.39 -2.39 4.01
N PRO A 53 -5.93 -1.27 3.40
CA PRO A 53 -4.67 -1.09 2.66
C PRO A 53 -3.43 -0.99 3.57
N ILE A 54 -2.29 -1.39 3.02
CA ILE A 54 -0.97 -1.31 3.67
C ILE A 54 0.01 -0.66 2.69
N LEU A 55 0.78 0.33 3.16
CA LEU A 55 1.84 0.96 2.40
C LEU A 55 3.18 0.51 2.97
N VAL A 56 4.12 0.13 2.11
CA VAL A 56 5.51 -0.13 2.46
C VAL A 56 6.38 0.93 1.79
N VAL A 57 7.24 1.58 2.57
CA VAL A 57 8.18 2.61 2.09
C VAL A 57 9.54 2.27 2.64
N ASP A 58 10.51 1.92 1.79
CA ASP A 58 11.88 1.57 2.21
C ASP A 58 11.91 0.58 3.41
N ASP A 59 11.11 -0.50 3.32
CA ASP A 59 10.92 -1.55 4.35
C ASP A 59 10.04 -1.15 5.57
N GLU A 60 9.66 0.12 5.69
CA GLU A 60 8.72 0.55 6.72
C GLU A 60 7.27 0.26 6.35
N VAL A 61 6.54 -0.41 7.25
CA VAL A 61 5.13 -0.79 7.05
C VAL A 61 4.19 0.21 7.71
N TYR A 62 3.28 0.78 6.93
CA TYR A 62 2.25 1.71 7.37
C TYR A 62 0.84 1.15 7.12
N GLU A 63 0.06 1.05 8.20
CA GLU A 63 -1.30 0.51 8.14
C GLU A 63 -2.36 1.59 8.28
N GLY A 64 -3.45 1.44 7.53
CA GLY A 64 -4.62 2.29 7.64
C GLY A 64 -4.59 3.51 6.71
N SER A 65 -5.75 3.81 6.15
CA SER A 65 -5.89 4.78 5.05
C SER A 65 -5.45 6.21 5.40
N ILE A 66 -5.58 6.66 6.65
CA ILE A 66 -5.16 8.02 7.07
C ILE A 66 -3.63 8.11 7.15
N VAL A 67 -2.99 7.14 7.82
CA VAL A 67 -1.53 7.10 7.99
C VAL A 67 -0.84 7.00 6.64
N ILE A 68 -1.35 6.11 5.78
CA ILE A 68 -0.86 5.92 4.42
C ILE A 68 -0.95 7.22 3.61
N LEU A 69 -2.08 7.91 3.65
CA LEU A 69 -2.24 9.18 2.92
C LEU A 69 -1.32 10.28 3.42
N ASN A 70 -1.14 10.40 4.74
CA ASN A 70 -0.20 11.36 5.30
C ASN A 70 1.22 11.05 4.84
N LYS A 71 1.66 9.79 4.90
CA LYS A 71 2.99 9.40 4.46
C LYS A 71 3.20 9.63 2.97
N LEU A 72 2.22 9.29 2.14
CA LEU A 72 2.28 9.58 0.71
C LEU A 72 2.41 11.07 0.41
N LYS A 73 1.75 11.94 1.19
CA LYS A 73 1.89 13.40 1.06
C LYS A 73 3.26 13.92 1.48
N GLU A 74 3.93 13.26 2.42
CA GLU A 74 5.31 13.61 2.80
C GLU A 74 6.34 13.19 1.76
N LEU A 75 5.98 12.22 0.90
CA LEU A 75 6.83 11.70 -0.18
C LEU A 75 6.64 12.44 -1.51
N ALA A 76 5.62 13.31 -1.61
CA ALA A 76 5.32 14.17 -2.76
C ALA A 76 6.08 15.48 -2.68
#